data_AF-A0A1B6FCB6-F1
#
_entry.id   AF-A0A1B6FCB6-F1
#
_cell.length_a   1.000
_cell.length_b   1.000
_cell.length_c   1.000
_cell.angle_alpha   90.00
_cell.angle_beta   90.00
_cell.angle_gamma   90.00
#
_symmetry.space_group_name_H-M   'P 1'
#
loop_
_entity.id
_entity.type
_entity.pdbx_description
1 polymer ?
#
loop_
_entity_poly.entity_id
_entity_poly.type
_entity_poly.pdbx_seq_one_letter_code
_entity_poly.pdbx_strand_id
1 'polypeptide(L)'
;MSPTPGVSMMEEPAATVSVSLLDKFRKEASFNWEKMRLNIEDPEQLAVKYRVWRMLEQNHVFERRPTALSDEEKRLTAKQLIELHHSGVFDNIHTQCYKKRTRYIMTVNEATNLYNPSLSVKHALGVTLFANAILSLGTDRHKKFFNDVWEGKI
;
A
#
# COMPACT_ATOMS: atom_id res chain seq x y z
N MET A 1 52.49 -24.84 32.95
CA MET A 1 51.32 -24.84 32.05
C MET A 1 50.73 -23.44 32.08
N SER A 2 51.07 -22.65 31.08
CA SER A 2 50.65 -21.26 30.92
C SER A 2 49.24 -21.25 30.30
N PRO A 3 48.28 -20.45 30.81
CA PRO A 3 46.99 -20.34 30.18
C PRO A 3 47.08 -19.44 28.95
N THR A 4 46.46 -19.88 27.85
CA THR A 4 46.32 -19.19 26.58
C THR A 4 45.54 -17.88 26.73
N PRO A 5 45.90 -16.79 26.03
CA PRO A 5 45.14 -15.55 26.07
C PRO A 5 43.82 -15.70 25.31
N GLY A 6 42.72 -15.32 25.94
CA GLY A 6 41.40 -15.30 25.35
C GLY A 6 41.34 -14.41 24.11
N VAL A 7 40.78 -14.93 23.03
CA VAL A 7 40.39 -14.17 21.85
C VAL A 7 39.26 -13.25 22.29
N SER A 8 39.59 -11.98 22.51
CA SER A 8 38.61 -10.90 22.58
C SER A 8 38.02 -10.76 21.17
N MET A 9 36.88 -11.41 20.94
CA MET A 9 36.03 -11.09 19.80
C MET A 9 35.51 -9.67 20.07
N MET A 10 36.10 -8.70 19.38
CA MET A 10 35.54 -7.37 19.24
C MET A 10 34.13 -7.54 18.68
N GLU A 11 33.12 -7.34 19.53
CA GLU A 11 31.77 -7.07 19.08
C GLU A 11 31.84 -5.83 18.19
N GLU A 12 31.59 -6.04 16.90
CA GLU A 12 31.45 -4.97 15.92
C GLU A 12 30.23 -4.13 16.35
N PRO A 13 30.40 -2.85 16.74
CA PRO A 13 29.28 -2.08 17.23
C PRO A 13 28.33 -1.83 16.07
N ALA A 14 27.12 -2.37 16.21
CA ALA A 14 25.99 -2.19 15.30
C ALA A 14 25.95 -0.73 14.81
N ALA A 15 26.07 -0.57 13.49
CA ALA A 15 26.12 0.71 12.83
C ALA A 15 24.96 1.61 13.31
N THR A 16 25.29 2.55 14.18
CA THR A 16 24.49 3.74 14.41
C THR A 16 24.58 4.53 13.11
N VAL A 17 23.72 4.19 12.14
CA VAL A 17 23.56 4.95 10.90
C VAL A 17 23.18 6.35 11.32
N SER A 18 24.21 7.19 11.35
CA SER A 18 24.15 8.53 11.90
C SER A 18 23.08 9.31 11.17
N VAL A 19 22.22 9.95 11.95
CA VAL A 19 21.27 10.97 11.49
C VAL A 19 21.97 12.05 10.62
N SER A 20 23.32 12.13 10.61
CA SER A 20 24.12 13.13 9.90
C SER A 20 24.45 12.87 8.42
N LEU A 21 24.51 11.62 7.92
CA LEU A 21 24.88 11.37 6.50
C LEU A 21 23.73 11.67 5.53
N LEU A 22 22.50 11.29 5.89
CA LEU A 22 21.32 11.63 5.08
C LEU A 22 21.10 13.14 5.01
N ASP A 23 21.34 13.85 6.12
CA ASP A 23 21.21 15.30 6.17
C ASP A 23 22.27 16.00 5.33
N LYS A 24 23.49 15.47 5.25
CA LYS A 24 24.52 15.96 4.33
C LYS A 24 24.00 15.91 2.88
N PHE A 25 23.54 14.76 2.42
CA PHE A 25 23.05 14.61 1.04
C PHE A 25 21.77 15.40 0.75
N ARG A 26 20.86 15.55 1.73
CA ARG A 26 19.67 16.40 1.59
C ARG A 26 20.04 17.87 1.36
N LYS A 27 21.09 18.36 2.02
CA LYS A 27 21.59 19.74 1.87
C LYS A 27 22.32 19.98 0.55
N GLU A 28 22.87 18.94 -0.06
CA GLU A 28 23.53 19.01 -1.37
C GLU A 28 22.55 19.11 -2.55
N ALA A 29 21.25 18.93 -2.32
CA ALA A 29 20.24 19.03 -3.38
C ALA A 29 20.19 20.46 -3.97
N SER A 30 20.45 20.56 -5.28
CA SER A 30 20.43 21.83 -6.03
C SER A 30 19.03 22.29 -6.44
N PHE A 31 17.98 21.53 -6.09
CA PHE A 31 16.59 21.79 -6.46
C PHE A 31 15.63 21.51 -5.30
N ASN A 32 14.42 22.08 -5.36
CA ASN A 32 13.37 21.82 -4.39
C ASN A 32 12.66 20.49 -4.73
N TRP A 33 12.78 19.50 -3.84
CA TRP A 33 12.21 18.17 -4.03
C TRP A 33 10.67 18.14 -4.06
N GLU A 34 10.00 19.06 -3.35
CA GLU A 34 8.53 19.19 -3.37
C GLU A 34 8.06 19.64 -4.74
N LYS A 35 8.74 20.64 -5.32
CA LYS A 35 8.48 21.06 -6.70
C LYS A 35 8.77 19.93 -7.68
N MET A 36 9.88 19.20 -7.52
CA MET A 36 10.16 18.04 -8.37
C MET A 36 9.02 17.03 -8.31
N ARG A 37 8.52 16.71 -7.12
CA ARG A 37 7.41 15.76 -6.95
C ARG A 37 6.15 16.19 -7.67
N LEU A 38 5.76 17.47 -7.58
CA LEU A 38 4.61 18.02 -8.28
C LEU A 38 4.77 18.08 -9.81
N ASN A 39 6.01 18.02 -10.32
CA ASN A 39 6.28 17.91 -11.76
C ASN A 39 6.26 16.45 -12.26
N ILE A 40 6.57 15.49 -11.39
CA ILE A 40 6.57 14.06 -11.73
C ILE A 40 5.18 13.47 -11.61
N GLU A 41 4.41 13.90 -10.61
CA GLU A 41 3.16 13.28 -10.23
C GLU A 41 2.02 14.29 -10.19
N ASP A 42 0.86 13.88 -10.69
CA ASP A 42 -0.36 14.68 -10.66
C ASP A 42 -0.80 14.98 -9.21
N PRO A 43 -1.08 16.25 -8.85
CA PRO A 43 -1.42 16.63 -7.49
C PRO A 43 -2.69 15.96 -6.94
N GLU A 44 -3.70 15.69 -7.78
CA GLU A 44 -4.93 15.02 -7.34
C GLU A 44 -4.63 13.56 -6.98
N GLN A 45 -3.84 12.88 -7.82
CA GLN A 45 -3.42 11.51 -7.54
C GLN A 45 -2.57 11.42 -6.28
N LEU A 46 -1.64 12.36 -6.13
CA LEU A 46 -0.78 12.44 -4.96
C LEU A 46 -1.61 12.61 -3.67
N ALA A 47 -2.66 13.45 -3.70
CA ALA A 47 -3.58 13.60 -2.58
C ALA A 47 -4.32 12.30 -2.24
N VAL A 48 -4.73 11.52 -3.25
CA VAL A 48 -5.34 10.19 -3.04
C VAL A 48 -4.34 9.23 -2.39
N LYS A 49 -3.09 9.17 -2.87
CA LYS A 49 -2.05 8.31 -2.26
C LYS A 49 -1.81 8.66 -0.79
N TYR A 50 -1.71 9.95 -0.46
CA TYR A 50 -1.57 10.40 0.92
C TYR A 50 -2.79 10.11 1.79
N ARG A 51 -4.00 10.14 1.23
CA ARG A 51 -5.20 9.70 1.96
C ARG A 51 -5.11 8.21 2.31
N VAL A 52 -4.70 7.38 1.34
CA VAL A 52 -4.50 5.94 1.56
C VAL A 52 -3.41 5.70 2.61
N TRP A 53 -2.22 6.27 2.45
CA TRP A 53 -1.12 6.02 3.38
C TRP A 53 -1.41 6.47 4.81
N ARG A 54 -2.07 7.63 5.00
CA ARG A 54 -2.52 8.05 6.35
C ARG A 54 -3.50 7.06 6.96
N MET A 55 -4.42 6.52 6.16
CA MET A 55 -5.34 5.48 6.63
C MET A 55 -4.60 4.21 7.03
N LEU A 56 -3.62 3.76 6.23
CA LEU A 56 -2.81 2.60 6.55
C LEU A 56 -2.00 2.82 7.84
N GLU A 57 -1.37 3.99 8.00
CA GLU A 57 -0.57 4.35 9.18
C GLU A 57 -1.40 4.35 10.47
N GLN A 58 -2.67 4.73 10.40
CA GLN A 58 -3.56 4.81 11.56
C GLN A 58 -4.15 3.46 11.99
N ASN A 59 -4.05 2.42 11.14
CA ASN A 59 -4.69 1.14 11.38
C ASN A 59 -3.66 0.03 11.68
N HIS A 60 -3.71 -0.50 12.90
CA HIS A 60 -2.80 -1.52 13.43
C HIS A 60 -2.74 -2.81 12.57
N VAL A 61 -3.77 -3.12 11.78
CA VAL A 61 -3.78 -4.27 10.85
C VAL A 61 -2.73 -4.12 9.74
N PHE A 62 -2.26 -2.90 9.49
CA PHE A 62 -1.20 -2.56 8.53
C PHE A 62 0.16 -2.31 9.19
N GLU A 63 0.33 -2.64 10.47
CA GLU A 63 1.67 -2.64 11.07
C GLU A 63 2.57 -3.66 10.37
N ARG A 64 3.80 -3.24 10.03
CA ARG A 64 4.78 -4.13 9.40
C ARG A 64 5.23 -5.18 10.41
N ARG A 65 5.08 -6.45 10.06
CA ARG A 65 5.54 -7.60 10.85
C ARG A 65 6.76 -8.23 10.19
N PRO A 66 7.68 -8.84 10.97
CA PRO A 66 8.72 -9.69 10.42
C PRO A 66 8.09 -10.79 9.56
N THR A 67 8.78 -11.19 8.49
CA THR A 67 8.29 -12.12 7.45
C THR A 67 7.51 -13.28 8.06
N ALA A 68 6.22 -13.34 7.78
CA ALA A 68 5.33 -14.34 8.32
C ALA A 68 5.35 -15.61 7.44
N LEU A 69 4.92 -16.73 8.00
CA LEU A 69 4.65 -17.94 7.21
C LEU A 69 3.57 -17.64 6.15
N SER A 70 3.69 -18.25 4.97
CA SER A 70 2.85 -17.95 3.79
C SER A 70 1.33 -17.93 4.09
N ASP A 71 0.82 -18.79 4.98
CA ASP A 71 -0.61 -18.83 5.27
C ASP A 71 -1.09 -17.69 6.19
N GLU A 72 -0.26 -17.24 7.14
CA GLU A 72 -0.62 -16.07 7.95
C GLU A 72 -0.54 -14.78 7.10
N GLU A 73 0.38 -14.71 6.15
CA GLU A 73 0.42 -13.60 5.18
C GLU A 73 -0.85 -13.53 4.32
N LYS A 74 -1.35 -14.68 3.84
CA LYS A 74 -2.64 -14.75 3.10
C LYS A 74 -3.80 -14.29 3.97
N ARG A 75 -3.86 -14.75 5.23
CA ARG A 75 -4.93 -14.39 6.18
C ARG A 75 -4.87 -12.91 6.55
N LEU A 76 -3.68 -12.38 6.79
CA LEU A 76 -3.46 -10.96 7.07
C LEU A 76 -3.86 -10.12 5.86
N THR A 77 -3.44 -10.49 4.66
CA THR A 77 -3.80 -9.77 3.42
C THR A 77 -5.32 -9.78 3.19
N ALA A 78 -6.02 -10.87 3.53
CA ALA A 78 -7.47 -10.91 3.48
C ALA A 78 -8.12 -9.89 4.46
N LYS A 79 -7.63 -9.83 5.70
CA LYS A 79 -8.09 -8.85 6.70
C LYS A 79 -7.82 -7.42 6.26
N GLN A 80 -6.61 -7.16 5.76
CA GLN A 80 -6.21 -5.85 5.23
C GLN A 80 -7.10 -5.39 4.07
N LEU A 81 -7.55 -6.30 3.21
CA LEU A 81 -8.50 -5.96 2.14
C LEU A 81 -9.85 -5.52 2.69
N ILE A 82 -10.37 -6.22 3.71
CA ILE A 82 -11.63 -5.86 4.38
C ILE A 82 -11.51 -4.47 5.01
N GLU A 83 -10.42 -4.22 5.75
CA GLU A 83 -10.15 -2.92 6.37
C GLU A 83 -10.04 -1.80 5.33
N LEU A 84 -9.36 -2.05 4.20
CA LEU A 84 -9.26 -1.10 3.10
C LEU A 84 -10.64 -0.74 2.53
N HIS A 85 -11.53 -1.71 2.36
CA HIS A 85 -12.90 -1.47 1.87
C HIS A 85 -13.76 -0.70 2.88
N HIS A 86 -13.62 -0.99 4.18
CA HIS A 86 -14.36 -0.30 5.25
C HIS A 86 -13.78 1.07 5.64
N SER A 87 -12.58 1.41 5.16
CA SER A 87 -11.90 2.66 5.50
C SER A 87 -12.55 3.93 4.92
N GLY A 88 -13.54 3.80 4.06
CA GLY A 88 -14.16 4.89 3.31
C GLY A 88 -13.31 5.41 2.14
N VAL A 89 -12.16 4.79 1.84
CA VAL A 89 -11.32 5.16 0.68
C VAL A 89 -12.11 5.07 -0.64
N PHE A 90 -13.06 4.14 -0.76
CA PHE A 90 -13.89 3.97 -1.94
C PHE A 90 -15.27 4.65 -1.85
N ASP A 91 -15.52 5.45 -0.82
CA ASP A 91 -16.79 6.15 -0.67
C ASP A 91 -17.09 7.04 -1.87
N ASN A 92 -18.35 7.03 -2.30
CA ASN A 92 -18.85 7.81 -3.43
C ASN A 92 -18.17 7.50 -4.77
N ILE A 93 -17.37 6.43 -4.88
CA ILE A 93 -16.66 6.14 -6.14
C ILE A 93 -17.61 5.87 -7.30
N HIS A 94 -18.79 5.33 -7.01
CA HIS A 94 -19.83 5.05 -7.99
C HIS A 94 -20.51 6.31 -8.54
N THR A 95 -20.42 7.44 -7.84
CA THR A 95 -21.00 8.73 -8.28
C THR A 95 -20.11 9.44 -9.31
N GLN A 96 -18.84 9.05 -9.40
CA GLN A 96 -17.88 9.62 -10.33
C GLN A 96 -18.07 9.07 -11.75
N CYS A 97 -17.76 9.87 -12.77
CA CYS A 97 -17.73 9.38 -14.15
C CYS A 97 -16.67 8.28 -14.32
N TYR A 98 -16.85 7.42 -15.33
CA TYR A 98 -15.99 6.24 -15.53
C TYR A 98 -14.50 6.57 -15.52
N LYS A 99 -14.06 7.57 -16.30
CA LYS A 99 -12.64 7.98 -16.39
C LYS A 99 -12.05 8.36 -15.02
N LYS A 100 -12.76 9.17 -14.24
CA LYS A 100 -12.31 9.61 -12.91
C LYS A 100 -12.27 8.44 -11.92
N ARG A 101 -13.33 7.62 -11.91
CA ARG A 101 -13.41 6.42 -11.08
C ARG A 101 -12.28 5.44 -11.38
N THR A 102 -12.05 5.09 -12.65
CA THR A 102 -10.97 4.17 -13.04
C THR A 102 -9.61 4.72 -12.62
N ARG A 103 -9.33 6.01 -12.86
CA ARG A 103 -8.08 6.64 -12.44
C ARG A 103 -7.90 6.59 -10.92
N TYR A 104 -8.95 6.87 -10.16
CA TYR A 104 -8.94 6.82 -8.70
C TYR A 104 -8.62 5.40 -8.17
N ILE A 105 -9.32 4.36 -8.68
CA ILE A 105 -9.08 2.96 -8.29
C ILE A 105 -7.61 2.58 -8.58
N MET A 106 -7.09 2.93 -9.76
CA MET A 106 -5.70 2.67 -10.11
C MET A 106 -4.71 3.35 -9.15
N THR A 107 -4.97 4.60 -8.78
CA THR A 107 -4.13 5.34 -7.82
C THR A 107 -4.19 4.75 -6.41
N VAL A 108 -5.36 4.31 -5.94
CA VAL A 108 -5.48 3.59 -4.67
C VAL A 108 -4.69 2.28 -4.72
N ASN A 109 -4.79 1.53 -5.82
CA ASN A 109 -4.06 0.28 -6.00
C ASN A 109 -2.53 0.52 -6.04
N GLU A 110 -2.06 1.57 -6.69
CA GLU A 110 -0.65 1.96 -6.72
C GLU A 110 -0.13 2.33 -5.32
N ALA A 111 -0.89 3.14 -4.57
CA ALA A 111 -0.56 3.49 -3.18
C ALA A 111 -0.44 2.24 -2.29
N THR A 112 -1.37 1.30 -2.49
CA THR A 112 -1.42 0.03 -1.77
C THR A 112 -0.24 -0.88 -2.14
N ASN A 113 0.13 -0.92 -3.42
CA ASN A 113 1.23 -1.73 -3.93
C ASN A 113 2.59 -1.35 -3.34
N LEU A 114 2.82 -0.04 -3.12
CA LEU A 114 4.04 0.47 -2.49
C LEU A 114 4.18 0.04 -1.02
N TYR A 115 3.05 -0.29 -0.38
CA TYR A 115 3.03 -0.81 0.99
C TYR A 115 3.07 -2.34 1.02
N ASN A 116 2.12 -3.02 0.37
CA ASN A 116 1.99 -4.47 0.31
C ASN A 116 1.51 -4.91 -1.09
N PRO A 117 2.41 -5.47 -1.93
CA PRO A 117 2.05 -5.98 -3.24
C PRO A 117 0.97 -7.07 -3.24
N SER A 118 0.95 -7.94 -2.22
CA SER A 118 -0.06 -9.01 -2.11
C SER A 118 -1.46 -8.43 -1.94
N LEU A 119 -1.60 -7.34 -1.18
CA LEU A 119 -2.86 -6.62 -1.01
C LEU A 119 -3.32 -5.95 -2.30
N SER A 120 -2.40 -5.30 -3.02
CA SER A 120 -2.65 -4.72 -4.35
C SER A 120 -3.17 -5.77 -5.33
N VAL A 121 -2.50 -6.92 -5.45
CA VAL A 121 -2.94 -8.00 -6.34
C VAL A 121 -4.30 -8.56 -5.92
N LYS A 122 -4.53 -8.75 -4.62
CA LYS A 122 -5.80 -9.25 -4.11
C LYS A 122 -6.96 -8.30 -4.40
N HIS A 123 -6.76 -6.99 -4.28
CA HIS A 123 -7.76 -5.98 -4.66
C HIS A 123 -7.96 -5.92 -6.18
N ALA A 124 -6.86 -5.85 -6.95
CA ALA A 124 -6.93 -5.73 -8.41
C ALA A 124 -7.65 -6.91 -9.06
N LEU A 125 -7.34 -8.15 -8.65
CA LEU A 125 -7.95 -9.35 -9.21
C LEU A 125 -9.29 -9.69 -8.56
N GLY A 126 -9.34 -9.70 -7.22
CA GLY A 126 -10.51 -10.16 -6.47
C GLY A 126 -11.68 -9.19 -6.52
N VAL A 127 -11.41 -7.88 -6.64
CA VAL A 127 -12.45 -6.85 -6.64
C VAL A 127 -12.57 -6.24 -8.03
N THR A 128 -11.50 -5.61 -8.51
CA THR A 128 -11.61 -4.76 -9.72
C THR A 128 -11.82 -5.58 -10.99
N LEU A 129 -11.01 -6.61 -11.25
CA LEU A 129 -11.14 -7.45 -12.45
C LEU A 129 -12.46 -8.23 -12.43
N PHE A 130 -12.81 -8.82 -11.29
CA PHE A 130 -14.07 -9.55 -11.14
C PHE A 130 -15.29 -8.64 -11.38
N ALA A 131 -15.34 -7.46 -10.74
CA ALA A 131 -16.41 -6.49 -10.96
C ALA A 131 -16.50 -6.02 -12.42
N ASN A 132 -15.35 -5.79 -13.07
CA ASN A 132 -15.31 -5.41 -14.48
C ASN A 132 -15.78 -6.53 -15.42
N ALA A 133 -15.47 -7.79 -15.10
CA ALA A 133 -15.95 -8.94 -15.87
C ALA A 133 -17.48 -9.04 -15.79
N ILE A 134 -18.06 -8.83 -14.60
CA ILE A 134 -19.53 -8.78 -14.43
C ILE A 134 -20.15 -7.65 -15.26
N LEU A 135 -19.58 -6.45 -15.23
CA LEU A 135 -20.11 -5.31 -15.98
C LEU A 135 -19.96 -5.46 -17.51
N SER A 136 -18.89 -6.11 -17.97
CA SER A 136 -18.56 -6.17 -19.40
C SER A 136 -19.14 -7.39 -20.09
N LEU A 137 -19.26 -8.51 -19.37
CA LEU A 137 -19.68 -9.81 -19.93
C LEU A 137 -21.02 -10.30 -19.36
N GLY A 138 -21.46 -9.72 -18.23
CA GLY A 138 -22.69 -10.11 -17.56
C GLY A 138 -23.93 -9.44 -18.15
N THR A 139 -25.08 -10.07 -17.90
CA THR A 139 -26.40 -9.46 -18.08
C THR A 139 -26.87 -8.70 -16.82
N ASP A 140 -27.95 -7.93 -16.92
CA ASP A 140 -28.54 -7.18 -15.80
C ASP A 140 -28.80 -8.02 -14.52
N ARG A 141 -29.05 -9.34 -14.70
CA ARG A 141 -29.23 -10.28 -13.59
C ARG A 141 -28.02 -10.39 -12.67
N HIS A 142 -26.82 -10.08 -13.17
CA HIS A 142 -25.57 -10.14 -12.42
C HIS A 142 -25.21 -8.83 -11.71
N LYS A 143 -25.96 -7.74 -11.95
CA LYS A 143 -25.68 -6.43 -11.35
C LYS A 143 -25.66 -6.45 -9.82
N LYS A 144 -26.41 -7.37 -9.19
CA LYS A 144 -26.35 -7.58 -7.73
C LYS A 144 -24.94 -7.97 -7.25
N PHE A 145 -24.27 -8.86 -7.98
CA PHE A 145 -22.94 -9.34 -7.61
C PHE A 145 -21.88 -8.24 -7.77
N PHE A 146 -22.06 -7.34 -8.74
CA PHE A 146 -21.22 -6.14 -8.83
C PHE A 146 -21.30 -5.32 -7.53
N ASN A 147 -22.50 -5.06 -7.02
CA ASN A 147 -22.66 -4.33 -5.76
C ASN A 147 -22.10 -5.10 -4.57
N ASP A 148 -22.39 -6.41 -4.48
CA ASP A 148 -21.94 -7.26 -3.38
C ASP A 148 -20.41 -7.29 -3.23
N VAL A 149 -19.66 -7.25 -4.34
CA VAL A 149 -18.18 -7.18 -4.34
C VAL A 149 -17.67 -5.88 -3.74
N TRP A 150 -18.26 -4.75 -4.11
CA TRP A 150 -17.84 -3.44 -3.58
C TRP A 150 -18.23 -3.25 -2.11
N GLU A 151 -19.32 -3.89 -1.69
CA GLU A 151 -19.78 -3.95 -0.30
C GLU A 151 -19.07 -5.02 0.54
N GLY A 152 -18.16 -5.81 -0.05
CA GLY A 152 -17.39 -6.84 0.67
C GLY A 152 -18.20 -8.06 1.13
N LYS A 153 -19.33 -8.36 0.46
CA LYS A 153 -20.21 -9.49 0.78
C LYS A 153 -19.79 -10.81 0.14
N ILE A 154 -18.99 -10.77 -0.93
CA ILE A 154 -18.49 -11.92 -1.69
C ILE A 154 -17.04 -11.72 -2.14
#